data_AF-A0A919WR88-F1
#
_entry.id   AF-A0A919WR88-F1
#
_cell.length_a   1.000
_cell.length_b   1.000
_cell.length_c   1.000
_cell.angle_alpha   90.00
_cell.angle_beta   90.00
_cell.angle_gamma   90.00
#
_symmetry.space_group_name_H-M   'P 1'
#
loop_
_entity.id
_entity.type
_entity.pdbx_description
1 polymer ?
#
loop_
_entity_poly.entity_id
_entity_poly.type
_entity_poly.pdbx_seq_one_letter_code
_entity_poly.pdbx_strand_id
1 'polypeptide(L)' 'MIKLKLKNALSYNGSVSANSRKPNVEVKTKKEADNLVSSGYFEIVEDEKKEEE' A
#
# COMPACT_ATOMS: atom_id res chain seq x y z
N MET A 1 2.70 8.59 7.55
CA MET A 1 1.97 7.33 7.23
C MET A 1 2.55 6.74 5.95
N ILE A 2 2.20 5.51 5.56
CA ILE A 2 2.66 4.94 4.28
C ILE A 2 1.45 4.79 3.36
N LYS A 3 1.46 5.48 2.23
CA LYS A 3 0.46 5.32 1.17
C LYS A 3 0.94 4.30 0.15
N LEU A 4 0.05 3.37 -0.14
CA LEU A 4 0.20 2.36 -1.15
C LEU A 4 -0.88 2.56 -2.21
N LYS A 5 -0.59 2.17 -3.44
CA LYS A 5 -1.54 2.16 -4.55
C LYS A 5 -1.65 0.77 -5.15
N LEU A 6 -2.88 0.30 -5.28
CA LEU A 6 -3.23 -0.91 -5.99
C LEU A 6 -2.95 -0.71 -7.49
N LYS A 7 -2.07 -1.54 -8.05
CA LYS A 7 -1.64 -1.44 -9.46
C LYS A 7 -2.03 -2.66 -10.28
N ASN A 8 -1.99 -3.85 -9.68
CA ASN A 8 -2.06 -5.12 -10.41
C ASN A 8 -3.34 -5.93 -10.13
N ALA A 9 -4.40 -5.28 -9.62
CA ALA A 9 -5.67 -5.92 -9.28
C ALA A 9 -6.86 -4.97 -9.44
N LEU A 10 -8.05 -5.54 -9.66
CA LEU A 10 -9.33 -4.80 -9.70
C LEU A 10 -9.82 -4.42 -8.30
N SER A 11 -9.57 -5.30 -7.33
CA SER A 11 -9.86 -5.09 -5.92
C SER A 11 -8.98 -6.01 -5.07
N TYR A 12 -8.68 -5.53 -3.85
CA TYR A 12 -8.01 -6.28 -2.82
C TYR A 12 -8.78 -6.04 -1.52
N ASN A 13 -9.20 -7.13 -0.88
CA ASN A 13 -9.89 -7.10 0.40
C ASN A 13 -9.21 -8.10 1.33
N GLY A 14 -8.39 -7.57 2.24
CA GLY A 14 -7.59 -8.34 3.19
C GLY A 14 -7.22 -7.45 4.36
N SER A 15 -5.92 -7.27 4.63
CA SER A 15 -5.44 -6.32 5.64
C SER A 15 -5.80 -4.86 5.33
N VAL A 16 -6.02 -4.55 4.05
CA VAL A 16 -6.52 -3.26 3.55
C VAL A 16 -7.62 -3.49 2.53
N SER A 17 -8.48 -2.51 2.35
CA SER A 17 -9.53 -2.51 1.31
C SER A 17 -9.16 -1.50 0.22
N ALA A 18 -8.76 -2.00 -0.95
CA ALA A 18 -8.45 -1.21 -2.13
C ALA A 18 -9.27 -1.70 -3.32
N ASN A 19 -9.67 -0.81 -4.21
CA ASN A 19 -10.36 -1.19 -5.45
C ASN A 19 -10.05 -0.20 -6.58
N SER A 20 -10.45 -0.53 -7.80
CA SER A 20 -10.20 0.33 -8.97
C SER A 20 -10.74 1.77 -8.82
N ARG A 21 -11.80 1.99 -8.04
CA ARG A 21 -12.33 3.35 -7.73
C ARG A 21 -11.53 4.07 -6.64
N LYS A 22 -10.97 3.33 -5.69
CA LYS A 22 -10.12 3.80 -4.59
C LYS A 22 -8.89 2.90 -4.49
N PRO A 23 -7.90 3.09 -5.38
CA PRO A 23 -6.72 2.24 -5.42
C PRO A 23 -5.72 2.61 -4.32
N ASN A 24 -5.84 3.81 -3.75
CA ASN A 24 -4.95 4.31 -2.71
C ASN A 24 -5.40 3.80 -1.34
N VAL A 25 -4.46 3.25 -0.57
CA VAL A 25 -4.66 2.82 0.81
C VAL A 25 -3.54 3.34 1.69
N GLU A 26 -3.87 3.62 2.94
CA GLU A 26 -2.96 4.16 3.94
C GLU A 26 -2.75 3.12 5.03
N VAL A 27 -1.49 2.80 5.30
CA VAL A 27 -1.11 1.91 6.39
C VAL A 27 -0.24 2.66 7.40
N LYS A 28 -0.43 2.31 8.68
CA LYS A 28 0.34 2.89 9.78
C LYS A 28 1.68 2.18 9.98
N THR A 29 1.75 0.92 9.58
CA THR A 29 2.88 0.05 9.88
C THR A 29 3.67 -0.28 8.62
N LYS A 30 5.01 -0.13 8.68
CA LYS A 30 5.90 -0.52 7.58
C LYS A 30 5.83 -2.01 7.27
N LYS A 31 5.58 -2.87 8.26
CA LYS A 31 5.35 -4.32 8.05
C LYS A 31 4.14 -4.61 7.16
N GLU A 32 3.05 -3.85 7.33
CA GLU A 32 1.87 -4.03 6.49
C GLU A 32 2.14 -3.55 5.06
N ALA A 33 2.82 -2.41 4.92
CA ALA A 33 3.25 -1.93 3.62
C ALA A 33 4.14 -2.95 2.90
N ASP A 34 5.15 -3.47 3.58
CA ASP A 34 6.10 -4.44 3.03
C ASP A 34 5.42 -5.74 2.60
N ASN A 35 4.50 -6.28 3.41
CA ASN A 35 3.70 -7.46 3.03
C ASN A 35 2.83 -7.21 1.79
N LEU A 36 2.22 -6.02 1.68
CA LEU A 36 1.36 -5.66 0.56
C LEU A 36 2.16 -5.45 -0.74
N VAL A 37 3.35 -4.86 -0.63
CA VAL A 37 4.30 -4.71 -1.73
C VAL A 37 4.89 -6.06 -2.14
N SER A 38 5.27 -6.90 -1.17
CA SER A 38 5.78 -8.25 -1.40
C SER A 38 4.73 -9.15 -2.05
N SER A 39 3.44 -8.88 -1.85
CA SER A 39 2.36 -9.57 -2.57
C SER A 39 2.28 -9.16 -4.06
N GLY A 40 2.95 -8.10 -4.48
CA GLY A 40 2.99 -7.63 -5.88
C GLY A 40 1.73 -6.91 -6.37
N TYR A 41 0.73 -6.73 -5.49
CA TYR A 41 -0.52 -6.03 -5.82
C TYR A 41 -0.44 -4.52 -5.59
N PHE A 42 0.42 -4.09 -4.66
CA PHE A 42 0.53 -2.72 -4.20
C PHE A 42 1.91 -2.14 -4.47
N GLU A 43 1.96 -0.83 -4.69
CA GLU A 43 3.16 -0.04 -4.88
C GLU A 43 3.18 1.11 -3.85
N ILE A 44 4.32 1.36 -3.21
CA ILE A 44 4.46 2.49 -2.27
C ILE A 44 4.53 3.78 -3.08
N VAL A 45 3.57 4.68 -2.85
CA VAL A 45 3.49 5.98 -3.55
C VAL A 45 3.97 7.12 -2.67
N GLU A 46 3.78 6.98 -1.36
CA GLU A 46 4.20 7.98 -0.39
C GLU A 46 4.69 7.24 0.85
N ASP A 47 5.98 7.38 1.15
CA ASP A 47 6.57 6.88 2.38
C ASP A 47 7.05 8.10 3.16
N GLU A 48 6.22 8.66 4.05
CA GLU A 48 6.65 9.72 4.98
C GLU A 48 7.70 9.20 6.00
N LYS A 49 8.22 7.98 5.83
CA LYS A 49 9.30 7.40 6.64
C LYS A 49 10.64 7.36 5.92
N LYS A 50 10.79 8.08 4.81
CA LYS A 50 12.11 8.36 4.21
C LYS A 50 12.48 9.83 4.37
N GLU A 51 13.04 10.16 5.53
CA GLU A 51 14.19 11.07 5.66
C GLU A 51 14.73 10.95 7.08
N GLU A 52 15.53 9.91 7.32
CA GLU A 52 16.61 9.90 8.32
C GLU A 52 17.65 8.91 7.79
N GLU A 53 18.50 9.38 6.88
CA GLU A 53 19.94 9.04 6.84
C GLU A 53 20.72 10.20 6.21
#